data_AF-A0A4U9HF45-F1
#
_entry.id   AF-A0A4U9HF45-F1
#
_cell.length_a   1.000
_cell.length_b   1.000
_cell.length_c   1.000
_cell.angle_alpha   90.00
_cell.angle_beta   90.00
_cell.angle_gamma   90.00
#
_symmetry.space_group_name_H-M   'P 1'
#
loop_
_entity.id
_entity.type
_entity.pdbx_description
1 polymer ?
#
loop_
_entity_poly.entity_id
_entity_poly.type
_entity_poly.pdbx_seq_one_letter_code
_entity_poly.pdbx_strand_id
1 'polypeptide(L)'
;MAGADRRAGHQRGAGDARRRLDPAQIHQAARAADEIAAYLELHIEQGPCLEQAGLALGVVQAINGARRLNCRFTGEAGHAGTVPMQHRKDALAAAAEWMVFVERTAAGRAATWWPRSATCSARPAR
;
A
#
# COMPACT_ATOMS: atom_id res chain seq x y z
N MET A 1 -33.87 -21.87 -16.29
CA MET A 1 -33.45 -22.44 -15.00
C MET A 1 -32.60 -21.40 -14.30
N ALA A 2 -33.07 -20.93 -13.15
CA ALA A 2 -32.46 -19.91 -12.31
C ALA A 2 -31.35 -20.49 -11.42
N GLY A 3 -30.44 -19.61 -10.96
CA GLY A 3 -29.44 -19.82 -9.91
C GLY A 3 -28.37 -18.74 -10.01
N ALA A 4 -28.53 -17.60 -9.33
CA ALA A 4 -28.04 -17.30 -7.96
C ALA A 4 -26.49 -17.29 -7.93
N ASP A 5 -25.79 -16.25 -7.48
CA ASP A 5 -25.92 -15.56 -6.19
C ASP A 5 -25.07 -14.26 -6.26
N ARG A 6 -25.74 -13.10 -6.37
CA ARG A 6 -25.10 -11.80 -6.14
C ARG A 6 -25.03 -11.61 -4.63
N ARG A 7 -23.93 -12.07 -4.02
CA ARG A 7 -23.68 -11.84 -2.60
C ARG A 7 -23.66 -10.34 -2.33
N ALA A 8 -24.61 -9.95 -1.49
CA ALA A 8 -24.84 -8.63 -0.98
C ALA A 8 -23.53 -8.01 -0.47
N GLY A 9 -23.19 -6.85 -1.03
CA GLY A 9 -22.18 -5.97 -0.47
C GLY A 9 -22.53 -5.65 0.98
N HIS A 10 -21.60 -5.97 1.84
CA HIS A 10 -21.69 -5.81 3.28
C HIS A 10 -21.82 -4.31 3.63
N GLN A 11 -23.03 -3.87 3.99
CA GLN A 11 -23.26 -2.55 4.54
C GLN A 11 -22.67 -2.50 5.96
N ARG A 12 -21.52 -1.85 6.15
CA ARG A 12 -21.04 -1.45 7.48
C ARG A 12 -20.76 0.04 7.49
N GLY A 13 -21.39 0.71 8.45
CA GLY A 13 -21.18 2.12 8.76
C GLY A 13 -22.47 2.79 9.18
N ALA A 14 -22.99 2.45 10.37
CA ALA A 14 -24.01 3.25 11.03
C ALA A 14 -23.35 4.56 11.51
N GLY A 15 -23.31 5.56 10.64
CA GLY A 15 -22.94 6.93 10.95
C GLY A 15 -24.17 7.79 11.24
N ASP A 16 -24.02 8.72 12.18
CA ASP A 16 -24.99 9.69 12.72
C ASP A 16 -26.22 10.00 11.82
N ALA A 17 -27.42 9.75 12.35
CA ALA A 17 -28.71 9.86 11.66
C ALA A 17 -29.15 11.31 11.32
N ARG A 18 -28.33 12.32 11.61
CA ARG A 18 -28.70 13.74 11.45
C ARG A 18 -28.55 14.29 10.03
N ARG A 19 -27.93 13.55 9.10
CA ARG A 19 -28.00 13.85 7.66
C ARG A 19 -27.61 12.57 6.92
N ARG A 20 -28.59 11.80 6.44
CA ARG A 20 -28.31 10.72 5.49
C ARG A 20 -27.81 11.38 4.20
N LEU A 21 -26.50 11.45 4.05
CA LEU A 21 -25.86 11.90 2.82
C LEU A 21 -25.84 10.72 1.84
N ASP A 22 -26.26 10.96 0.61
CA ASP A 22 -26.18 9.99 -0.47
C ASP A 22 -24.81 10.08 -1.15
N PRO A 23 -23.96 9.03 -1.11
CA PRO A 23 -22.66 9.03 -1.79
C PRO A 23 -22.75 9.30 -3.30
N ALA A 24 -23.86 8.95 -3.94
CA ALA A 24 -24.07 9.24 -5.36
C ALA A 24 -24.10 10.76 -5.64
N GLN A 25 -24.41 11.59 -4.63
CA GLN A 25 -24.50 13.04 -4.74
C GLN A 25 -23.20 13.78 -4.37
N ILE A 26 -22.07 13.09 -4.17
CA ILE A 26 -20.80 13.73 -3.78
C ILE A 26 -20.35 14.84 -4.75
N HIS A 27 -20.71 14.72 -6.03
CA HIS A 27 -20.44 15.73 -7.06
C HIS A 27 -21.06 17.09 -6.74
N GLN A 28 -22.12 17.14 -5.93
CA GLN A 28 -22.80 18.36 -5.50
C GLN A 28 -22.12 19.02 -4.30
N ALA A 29 -21.17 18.33 -3.64
CA ALA A 29 -20.42 18.88 -2.51
C ALA A 29 -19.24 19.77 -2.93
N ALA A 30 -18.98 19.88 -4.24
CA ALA A 30 -17.93 20.74 -4.76
C ALA A 30 -18.23 22.21 -4.43
N ARG A 31 -17.21 22.91 -3.92
CA ARG A 31 -17.25 24.34 -3.62
C ARG A 31 -16.47 25.09 -4.69
N ALA A 32 -16.87 26.32 -5.00
CA ALA A 32 -16.12 27.16 -5.91
C ALA A 32 -14.78 27.56 -5.26
N ALA A 33 -13.71 27.66 -6.08
CA ALA A 33 -12.35 27.84 -5.57
C ALA A 33 -12.15 29.21 -4.89
N ASP A 34 -12.92 30.21 -5.29
CA ASP A 34 -12.95 31.57 -4.73
C ASP A 34 -13.66 31.65 -3.37
N GLU A 35 -14.40 30.62 -2.97
CA GLU A 35 -15.06 30.55 -1.66
C GLU A 35 -14.10 30.14 -0.52
N ILE A 36 -12.89 29.65 -0.83
CA ILE A 36 -11.94 29.09 0.15
C ILE A 36 -10.60 29.81 0.03
N ALA A 37 -10.24 30.58 1.06
CA ALA A 37 -8.94 31.27 1.11
C ALA A 37 -7.77 30.32 1.42
N ALA A 38 -7.97 29.30 2.28
CA ALA A 38 -6.96 28.32 2.66
C ALA A 38 -7.59 27.06 3.27
N TYR A 39 -6.81 25.97 3.32
CA TYR A 39 -7.17 24.71 3.97
C TYR A 39 -6.11 24.34 5.00
N LEU A 40 -6.54 23.99 6.22
CA LEU A 40 -5.70 23.48 7.29
C LEU A 40 -6.30 22.19 7.82
N GLU A 41 -5.48 21.14 7.92
CA GLU A 41 -5.87 19.85 8.47
C GLU A 41 -4.95 19.51 9.64
N LEU A 42 -5.56 19.21 10.79
CA LEU A 42 -4.85 18.62 11.91
C LEU A 42 -4.93 17.10 11.78
N HIS A 43 -3.77 16.45 11.73
CA HIS A 43 -3.70 14.99 11.63
C HIS A 43 -2.60 14.46 12.56
N ILE A 44 -2.81 13.28 13.14
CA ILE A 44 -1.74 12.56 13.85
C ILE A 44 -0.67 12.11 12.84
N GLU A 45 0.58 11.97 13.25
CA GLU A 45 1.68 11.61 12.32
C GLU A 45 1.47 10.24 11.64
N GLN A 46 0.86 9.28 12.35
CA GLN A 46 0.79 7.86 11.96
C GLN A 46 2.18 7.23 11.70
N GLY A 47 3.22 7.81 12.28
CA GLY A 47 4.60 7.37 12.22
C GLY A 47 5.30 7.64 13.55
N PRO A 48 6.56 7.19 13.70
CA PRO A 48 7.28 7.28 14.95
C PRO A 48 8.16 8.54 15.08
N CYS A 49 8.22 9.42 14.09
CA CYS A 49 9.27 10.44 13.99
C CYS A 49 9.17 11.50 15.08
N LEU A 50 7.97 12.05 15.35
CA LEU A 50 7.76 13.07 16.38
C LEU A 50 7.98 12.49 17.78
N GLU A 51 7.52 11.26 18.04
CA GLU A 51 7.75 10.58 19.33
C GLU A 51 9.25 10.33 19.54
N GLN A 52 9.96 9.79 18.55
CA GLN A 52 11.40 9.54 18.63
C GLN A 52 12.23 10.83 18.76
N ALA A 53 11.77 11.92 18.16
CA ALA A 53 12.41 13.22 18.27
C ALA A 53 12.03 13.99 19.55
N GLY A 54 11.07 13.48 20.36
CA GLY A 54 10.55 14.17 21.54
C GLY A 54 9.83 15.48 21.20
N LEU A 55 9.23 15.58 20.02
CA LEU A 55 8.57 16.79 19.52
C LEU A 55 7.05 16.70 19.67
N ALA A 56 6.44 17.80 20.12
CA ALA A 56 4.99 17.88 20.30
C ALA A 56 4.23 18.22 19.00
N LEU A 57 4.89 18.77 17.98
CA LEU A 57 4.28 19.24 16.75
C LEU A 57 5.24 19.15 15.56
N GLY A 58 4.72 18.76 14.40
CA GLY A 58 5.42 18.82 13.12
C GLY A 58 4.66 19.66 12.10
N VAL A 59 5.37 20.51 11.35
CA VAL A 59 4.80 21.24 10.21
C VAL A 59 5.07 20.42 8.94
N VAL A 60 4.00 19.88 8.35
CA VAL A 60 4.10 19.06 7.12
C VAL A 60 4.44 19.95 5.94
N GLN A 61 5.55 19.66 5.26
CA GLN A 61 6.01 20.41 4.08
C GLN A 61 5.49 19.82 2.77
N ALA A 62 5.31 18.50 2.71
CA ALA A 62 4.86 17.77 1.54
C ALA A 62 4.22 16.44 1.92
N ILE A 63 3.41 15.90 1.02
CA ILE A 63 2.81 14.57 1.11
C ILE A 63 3.47 13.67 0.06
N ASN A 64 3.91 12.48 0.47
CA ASN A 64 4.58 11.55 -0.45
C ASN A 64 3.64 11.07 -1.56
N GLY A 65 4.14 11.07 -2.80
CA GLY A 65 3.44 10.43 -3.91
C GLY A 65 3.43 8.90 -3.76
N ALA A 66 2.27 8.27 -3.94
CA ALA A 66 2.12 6.82 -3.92
C ALA A 66 1.79 6.28 -5.32
N ARG A 67 2.47 5.19 -5.72
CA ARG A 67 2.12 4.42 -6.92
C ARG A 67 1.90 2.97 -6.54
N ARG A 68 0.84 2.37 -7.08
CA ARG A 68 0.53 0.95 -6.94
C ARG A 68 0.66 0.30 -8.31
N LEU A 69 1.38 -0.82 -8.37
CA LEU A 69 1.65 -1.55 -9.59
C LEU A 69 1.10 -2.97 -9.46
N ASN A 70 0.48 -3.46 -10.54
CA ASN A 70 0.13 -4.87 -10.68
C ASN A 70 1.18 -5.51 -11.59
N CYS A 71 2.00 -6.40 -11.03
CA CYS A 71 3.07 -7.08 -11.75
C CYS A 71 2.67 -8.54 -12.01
N ARG A 72 2.85 -9.02 -13.25
CA ARG A 72 2.63 -10.41 -13.62
C ARG A 72 3.95 -11.05 -14.03
N PHE A 73 4.33 -12.11 -13.33
CA PHE A 73 5.46 -12.97 -13.69
C PHE A 73 4.91 -14.22 -14.36
N THR A 74 5.48 -14.58 -15.51
CA THR A 74 5.05 -15.74 -16.30
C THR A 74 6.24 -16.66 -16.48
N GLY A 75 6.06 -17.92 -16.11
CA GLY A 75 7.05 -18.97 -16.24
C GLY A 75 6.50 -20.15 -17.04
N GLU A 76 7.20 -21.28 -16.98
CA GLU A 76 6.79 -22.52 -17.62
C GLU A 76 6.51 -23.59 -16.56
N ALA A 77 5.35 -24.25 -16.67
CA ALA A 77 4.99 -25.34 -15.79
C ALA A 77 5.86 -26.57 -16.09
N GLY A 78 6.40 -27.18 -15.04
CA GLY A 78 7.23 -28.37 -15.14
C GLY A 78 7.16 -29.18 -13.85
N HIS A 79 7.32 -30.50 -13.95
CA HIS A 79 7.30 -31.34 -12.77
C HIS A 79 8.53 -31.07 -11.90
N ALA A 80 8.30 -30.66 -10.65
CA ALA A 80 9.33 -30.16 -9.75
C ALA A 80 10.45 -31.17 -9.45
N GLY A 81 10.23 -32.47 -9.63
CA GLY A 81 11.24 -33.51 -9.45
C GLY A 81 12.04 -33.87 -10.70
N THR A 82 11.55 -33.56 -11.92
CA THR A 82 12.14 -34.09 -13.16
C THR A 82 12.70 -33.01 -14.07
N VAL A 83 12.28 -31.74 -13.94
CA VAL A 83 12.89 -30.64 -14.69
C VAL A 83 14.21 -30.23 -14.04
N PRO A 84 15.36 -30.41 -14.71
CA PRO A 84 16.65 -29.98 -14.18
C PRO A 84 16.67 -28.48 -13.93
N MET A 85 17.38 -28.02 -12.90
CA MET A 85 17.38 -26.61 -12.49
C MET A 85 17.71 -25.63 -13.62
N GLN A 86 18.66 -25.99 -14.49
CA GLN A 86 19.10 -25.16 -15.63
C GLN A 86 18.01 -24.95 -16.70
N HIS A 87 16.96 -25.77 -16.70
CA HIS A 87 15.87 -25.69 -17.67
C HIS A 87 14.61 -25.03 -17.11
N ARG A 88 14.61 -24.62 -15.84
CA ARG A 88 13.41 -24.05 -15.20
C ARG A 88 13.21 -22.59 -15.61
N LYS A 89 11.96 -22.23 -15.86
CA LYS A 89 11.49 -20.84 -15.93
C LYS A 89 10.47 -20.61 -14.82
N ASP A 90 10.96 -20.43 -13.61
CA ASP A 90 10.15 -20.34 -12.40
C ASP A 90 9.66 -18.90 -12.17
N ALA A 91 8.34 -18.69 -12.22
CA ALA A 91 7.74 -17.37 -12.04
C ALA A 91 7.90 -16.83 -10.61
N LEU A 92 7.93 -17.69 -9.59
CA LEU A 92 8.08 -17.28 -8.20
C LEU A 92 9.53 -16.88 -7.91
N ALA A 93 10.50 -17.62 -8.44
CA ALA A 93 11.91 -17.25 -8.35
C ALA A 93 12.17 -15.87 -8.98
N ALA A 94 11.64 -15.63 -10.19
CA ALA A 94 11.73 -14.33 -10.85
C ALA A 94 11.07 -13.20 -10.03
N ALA A 95 9.92 -13.46 -9.42
CA ALA A 95 9.25 -12.49 -8.55
C ALA A 95 10.08 -12.16 -7.31
N ALA A 96 10.69 -13.15 -6.67
CA ALA A 96 11.53 -12.95 -5.49
C ALA A 96 12.77 -12.11 -5.80
N GLU A 97 13.46 -12.38 -6.91
CA GLU A 97 14.60 -11.57 -7.37
C GLU A 97 14.18 -10.13 -7.68
N TRP A 98 13.03 -9.95 -8.33
CA TRP A 98 12.49 -8.63 -8.62
C TRP A 98 12.19 -7.83 -7.34
N MET A 99 11.62 -8.45 -6.31
CA MET A 99 11.34 -7.78 -5.02
C MET A 99 12.63 -7.27 -4.37
N VAL A 100 13.68 -8.09 -4.33
CA VAL A 100 14.99 -7.70 -3.79
C VAL A 100 15.61 -6.57 -4.61
N PHE A 101 15.49 -6.63 -5.94
CA PHE A 101 15.97 -5.57 -6.82
C PHE A 101 15.26 -4.22 -6.56
N VAL A 102 13.92 -4.24 -6.40
CA VAL A 102 13.13 -3.05 -6.10
C VAL A 102 13.52 -2.46 -4.76
N GLU A 103 13.65 -3.28 -3.71
CA GLU A 103 14.09 -2.83 -2.39
C GLU A 103 15.46 -2.13 -2.46
N ARG A 104 16.45 -2.77 -3.11
CA ARG A 104 17.79 -2.21 -3.27
C ARG A 104 17.78 -0.88 -4.04
N THR A 105 17.00 -0.82 -5.11
CA THR A 105 16.88 0.39 -5.94
C THR A 105 16.22 1.53 -5.18
N ALA A 106 15.17 1.23 -4.40
CA ALA A 106 14.49 2.20 -3.56
C ALA A 106 15.39 2.69 -2.43
N ALA A 107 16.09 1.79 -1.74
CA ALA A 107 17.01 2.14 -0.66
C ALA A 107 18.18 3.01 -1.14
N GLY A 108 18.69 2.79 -2.37
CA GLY A 108 19.75 3.62 -2.95
C GLY A 108 19.29 5.02 -3.37
N ARG A 109 17.98 5.28 -3.45
CA ARG A 109 17.39 6.57 -3.85
C ARG A 109 16.67 7.29 -2.70
N ALA A 110 16.40 6.61 -1.60
CA ALA A 110 15.69 7.18 -0.47
C ALA A 110 16.61 8.13 0.31
N ALA A 111 16.25 9.42 0.34
CA ALA A 111 16.76 10.34 1.35
C ALA A 111 16.25 9.87 2.73
N THR A 112 17.12 9.19 3.47
CA THR A 112 17.35 9.17 4.93
C THR A 112 16.18 9.12 5.95
N TRP A 113 14.91 9.03 5.57
CA TRP A 113 13.80 9.18 6.52
C TRP A 113 13.14 7.87 6.99
N TRP A 114 13.52 6.70 6.45
CA TRP A 114 13.04 5.40 6.95
C TRP A 114 14.21 4.46 7.27
N PRO A 115 14.51 4.19 8.56
CA PRO A 115 15.45 3.14 8.92
C PRO A 115 14.88 1.77 8.55
N ARG A 116 15.73 0.86 8.07
CA ARG A 116 15.39 -0.55 7.84
C ARG A 116 14.88 -1.15 9.16
N SER A 117 13.68 -1.71 9.18
CA SER A 117 13.11 -2.36 10.38
C SER A 117 12.91 -3.87 10.26
N ALA A 118 13.51 -4.55 9.27
CA ALA A 118 13.46 -6.01 9.19
C ALA A 118 14.86 -6.62 8.99
N THR A 119 15.50 -7.03 10.08
CA THR A 119 16.59 -8.02 10.04
C THR A 119 16.00 -9.42 10.09
N CYS A 120 16.01 -10.14 8.97
CA CYS A 120 15.78 -11.59 8.95
C CYS A 120 17.07 -12.28 9.43
N SER A 121 17.10 -12.75 10.68
CA SER A 121 18.15 -13.65 11.15
C SER A 121 17.67 -15.10 11.02
N ALA A 122 18.02 -15.76 9.92
CA ALA A 122 17.83 -17.19 9.81
C ALA A 122 18.83 -17.88 10.74
N ARG A 123 18.34 -18.47 11.84
CA ARG A 123 19.15 -19.36 12.69
C ARG A 123 19.32 -20.72 11.98
N PRO A 124 20.48 -21.38 12.08
CA PRO A 124 20.65 -22.73 11.54
C PRO A 124 19.72 -23.70 12.27
N ALA A 125 19.06 -24.58 11.51
CA ALA A 125 18.45 -25.77 12.08
C ALA A 125 19.58 -26.63 12.68
N ARG A 126 19.40 -27.05 13.94
CA ARG A 126 20.28 -28.01 14.61
C ARG A 126 20.18 -29.38 13.95
#